data_AF-A0A7V5DBE0-F1
#
_entry.id   AF-A0A7V5DBE0-F1
#
_cell.length_a   1.000
_cell.length_b   1.000
_cell.length_c   1.000
_cell.angle_alpha   90.00
_cell.angle_beta   90.00
_cell.angle_gamma   90.00
#
_symmetry.space_group_name_H-M   'P 1'
#
loop_
_entity.id
_entity.type
_entity.pdbx_description
1 polymer ?
#
loop_
_entity_poly.entity_id
_entity_poly.type
_entity_poly.pdbx_seq_one_letter_code
_entity_poly.pdbx_strand_id
1 'polypeptide(L)'
;MEKEKSAANSPQEPTLEAVLKSFDAYVDEVTRSIIQASPEGEAKILAESTSASLSSQMKKVNAFVLETHDKLSPFQKQEFQTFLQVQDGLALAQQGVETCKKMFKKGGFGKRLLKWLSQWLGEIKKIVEAIVQFLCDIFNWNYPTWLDSLLVLIDEILNLLLSIFGDSLGLDARSLEKDLSLMEVNRLGELKGLRELKQAGRSRFSNDDES
;
A
#
# COMPACT_ATOMS: atom_id res chain seq x y z
N MET A 1 -41.70 21.42 -2.86
CA MET A 1 -40.30 21.66 -2.47
C MET A 1 -40.01 20.82 -1.24
N GLU A 2 -39.79 19.52 -1.43
CA GLU A 2 -39.31 18.65 -0.36
C GLU A 2 -37.78 18.72 -0.37
N LYS A 3 -37.22 19.17 0.75
CA LYS A 3 -35.79 19.10 1.00
C LYS A 3 -35.45 17.63 1.26
N GLU A 4 -34.91 16.96 0.25
CA GLU A 4 -34.11 15.76 0.47
C GLU A 4 -32.95 16.16 1.40
N LYS A 5 -33.03 15.71 2.65
CA LYS A 5 -31.88 15.63 3.53
C LYS A 5 -30.90 14.67 2.87
N SER A 6 -29.89 15.25 2.22
CA SER A 6 -28.62 14.59 1.91
C SER A 6 -28.22 13.80 3.15
N ALA A 7 -28.29 12.46 3.04
CA ALA A 7 -27.74 11.57 4.03
C ALA A 7 -26.24 11.85 4.07
N ALA A 8 -25.83 12.59 5.10
CA ALA A 8 -24.42 12.78 5.41
C ALA A 8 -23.80 11.38 5.52
N ASN A 9 -22.82 11.09 4.65
CA ASN A 9 -21.94 9.94 4.77
C ASN A 9 -21.38 9.94 6.19
N SER A 10 -21.93 9.10 7.06
CA SER A 10 -21.27 8.75 8.31
C SER A 10 -19.91 8.19 7.92
N PRO A 11 -18.79 8.65 8.52
CA PRO A 11 -17.51 8.01 8.29
C PRO A 11 -17.67 6.55 8.70
N GLN A 12 -17.56 5.63 7.74
CA GLN A 12 -17.52 4.20 8.04
C GLN A 12 -16.35 3.99 9.00
N GLU A 13 -16.61 3.39 10.16
CA GLU A 13 -15.52 2.98 11.05
C GLU A 13 -14.57 2.07 10.24
N PRO A 14 -13.26 2.35 10.24
CA PRO A 14 -12.31 1.62 9.43
C PRO A 14 -12.16 0.20 9.99
N THR A 15 -12.88 -0.76 9.41
CA THR A 15 -12.67 -2.18 9.68
C THR A 15 -11.46 -2.68 8.89
N LEU A 16 -10.80 -3.73 9.39
CA LEU A 16 -9.67 -4.35 8.68
C LEU A 16 -10.07 -4.74 7.25
N GLU A 17 -11.22 -5.40 7.11
CA GLU A 17 -11.73 -5.82 5.81
C GLU A 17 -11.95 -4.64 4.87
N ALA A 18 -12.47 -3.51 5.36
CA ALA A 18 -12.65 -2.30 4.55
C ALA A 18 -11.30 -1.71 4.11
N VAL A 19 -10.31 -1.68 5.01
CA VAL A 19 -8.95 -1.21 4.71
C VAL A 19 -8.32 -2.11 3.65
N LEU A 20 -8.30 -3.42 3.83
CA LEU A 20 -7.66 -4.34 2.89
C LEU A 20 -8.37 -4.34 1.52
N LYS A 21 -9.71 -4.31 1.50
CA LYS A 21 -10.48 -4.15 0.26
C LYS A 21 -10.17 -2.84 -0.45
N SER A 22 -9.90 -1.77 0.29
CA SER A 22 -9.52 -0.49 -0.30
C SER A 22 -8.13 -0.53 -0.96
N PHE A 23 -7.20 -1.33 -0.43
CA PHE A 23 -5.90 -1.58 -1.06
C PHE A 23 -6.03 -2.40 -2.34
N ASP A 24 -6.86 -3.45 -2.33
CA ASP A 24 -7.18 -4.22 -3.53
C ASP A 24 -7.80 -3.32 -4.60
N ALA A 25 -8.78 -2.48 -4.22
CA ALA A 25 -9.43 -1.54 -5.12
C ALA A 25 -8.45 -0.50 -5.71
N TYR A 26 -7.47 -0.06 -4.93
CA TYR A 26 -6.41 0.82 -5.40
C TYR A 26 -5.55 0.13 -6.46
N VAL A 27 -5.03 -1.07 -6.17
CA VAL A 27 -4.21 -1.84 -7.11
C VAL A 27 -4.99 -2.16 -8.38
N ASP A 28 -6.25 -2.59 -8.26
CA ASP A 28 -7.12 -2.89 -9.40
C ASP A 28 -7.37 -1.65 -10.28
N GLU A 29 -7.57 -0.48 -9.68
CA GLU A 29 -7.80 0.75 -10.45
C GLU A 29 -6.53 1.23 -11.15
N VAL A 30 -5.39 1.19 -10.46
CA VAL A 30 -4.09 1.57 -11.04
C VAL A 30 -3.74 0.65 -12.22
N THR A 31 -3.82 -0.66 -12.01
CA THR A 31 -3.49 -1.66 -13.03
C THR A 31 -4.42 -1.56 -14.24
N ARG A 32 -5.74 -1.46 -14.01
CA ARG A 32 -6.72 -1.25 -15.09
C ARG A 32 -6.42 0.01 -15.88
N SER A 33 -6.11 1.10 -15.20
CA SER A 33 -5.83 2.39 -15.84
C SER A 33 -4.56 2.35 -16.68
N ILE A 34 -3.52 1.65 -16.20
CA ILE A 34 -2.28 1.44 -16.96
C ILE A 34 -2.57 0.59 -18.20
N ILE A 35 -3.24 -0.55 -18.07
CA ILE A 35 -3.58 -1.43 -19.20
C ILE A 35 -4.38 -0.67 -20.27
N GLN A 36 -5.37 0.14 -19.85
CA GLN A 36 -6.19 0.93 -20.78
C GLN A 36 -5.40 2.01 -21.51
N ALA A 37 -4.36 2.54 -20.88
CA ALA A 37 -3.51 3.57 -21.46
C ALA A 37 -2.29 3.00 -22.20
N SER A 38 -2.01 1.69 -22.08
CA SER A 38 -0.95 1.01 -22.82
C SER A 38 -1.32 0.85 -24.30
N PRO A 39 -0.39 1.12 -25.22
CA PRO A 39 -0.56 0.83 -26.66
C PRO A 39 -0.79 -0.66 -26.90
N GLU A 40 -1.61 -0.99 -27.91
CA GLU A 40 -1.84 -2.37 -28.33
C GLU A 40 -0.53 -3.10 -28.71
N GLY A 41 -0.52 -4.43 -28.60
CA GLY A 41 0.63 -5.27 -28.86
C GLY A 41 1.41 -5.62 -27.59
N GLU A 42 2.74 -5.64 -27.67
CA GLU A 42 3.61 -6.16 -26.61
C GLU A 42 3.46 -5.40 -25.29
N ALA A 43 3.40 -4.06 -25.34
CA ALA A 43 3.29 -3.23 -24.13
C ALA A 43 2.02 -3.55 -23.32
N LYS A 44 0.88 -3.75 -23.98
CA LYS A 44 -0.38 -4.12 -23.32
C LYS A 44 -0.34 -5.53 -22.74
N ILE A 45 0.25 -6.50 -23.44
CA ILE A 45 0.43 -7.88 -22.93
C ILE A 45 1.32 -7.90 -21.68
N LEU A 46 2.42 -7.13 -21.70
CA LEU A 46 3.29 -6.98 -20.54
C LEU A 46 2.59 -6.27 -19.39
N ALA A 47 1.81 -5.22 -19.67
CA ALA A 47 1.02 -4.53 -18.67
C ALA A 47 -0.04 -5.44 -18.03
N GLU A 48 -0.75 -6.25 -18.82
CA GLU A 48 -1.77 -7.20 -18.35
C GLU A 48 -1.16 -8.29 -17.46
N SER A 49 -0.07 -8.93 -17.91
CA SER A 49 0.61 -9.99 -17.15
C SER A 49 1.23 -9.46 -15.86
N THR A 50 1.90 -8.30 -15.91
CA THR A 50 2.51 -7.66 -14.73
C THR A 50 1.44 -7.21 -13.73
N SER A 51 0.33 -6.65 -14.23
CA SER A 51 -0.83 -6.26 -13.41
C SER A 51 -1.49 -7.44 -12.70
N ALA A 52 -1.63 -8.58 -13.38
CA ALA A 52 -2.18 -9.79 -12.80
C ALA A 52 -1.29 -10.31 -11.66
N SER A 53 0.04 -10.25 -11.84
CA SER A 53 1.00 -10.60 -10.80
C SER A 53 0.88 -9.68 -9.58
N LEU A 54 0.85 -8.36 -9.80
CA LEU A 54 0.71 -7.37 -8.71
C LEU A 54 -0.55 -7.61 -7.87
N SER A 55 -1.68 -7.79 -8.54
CA SER A 55 -2.98 -8.03 -7.90
C SER A 55 -2.99 -9.35 -7.13
N SER A 56 -2.35 -10.39 -7.66
CA SER A 56 -2.23 -11.69 -6.99
C SER A 56 -1.40 -11.60 -5.71
N GLN A 57 -0.27 -10.88 -5.74
CA GLN A 57 0.58 -10.72 -4.55
C GLN A 57 -0.10 -9.88 -3.48
N MET A 58 -0.79 -8.80 -3.85
CA MET A 58 -1.56 -8.00 -2.89
C MET A 58 -2.64 -8.83 -2.19
N LYS A 59 -3.39 -9.65 -2.95
CA LYS A 59 -4.40 -10.56 -2.39
C LYS A 59 -3.83 -11.57 -1.40
N LYS A 60 -2.64 -12.12 -1.66
CA LYS A 60 -1.97 -13.03 -0.73
C LYS A 60 -1.59 -12.34 0.58
N VAL A 61 -1.09 -11.10 0.51
CA VAL A 61 -0.81 -10.29 1.70
C VAL A 61 -2.10 -10.04 2.49
N ASN A 62 -3.15 -9.59 1.81
CA ASN A 62 -4.44 -9.33 2.46
C ASN A 62 -5.04 -10.59 3.10
N ALA A 63 -4.96 -11.74 2.42
CA ALA A 63 -5.41 -13.02 2.96
C ALA A 63 -4.62 -13.41 4.22
N PHE A 64 -3.28 -13.29 4.20
CA PHE A 64 -2.44 -13.56 5.36
C PHE A 64 -2.81 -12.66 6.56
N VAL A 65 -3.03 -11.37 6.31
CA VAL A 65 -3.44 -10.41 7.36
C VAL A 65 -4.79 -10.79 7.95
N LEU A 66 -5.78 -11.12 7.12
CA LEU A 66 -7.11 -11.55 7.58
C LEU A 66 -7.05 -12.85 8.39
N GLU A 67 -6.39 -13.87 7.87
CA GLU A 67 -6.24 -15.16 8.54
C GLU A 67 -5.51 -15.04 9.89
N THR A 68 -4.57 -14.09 10.00
CA THR A 68 -3.85 -13.83 11.25
C THR A 68 -4.70 -13.03 12.23
N HIS A 69 -5.45 -12.03 11.75
CA HIS A 69 -6.40 -11.28 12.56
C HIS A 69 -7.52 -12.18 13.11
N ASP A 70 -7.98 -13.16 12.35
CA ASP A 70 -9.07 -14.04 12.79
C ASP A 70 -8.72 -14.88 14.02
N LYS A 71 -7.43 -15.16 14.23
CA LYS A 71 -6.90 -15.89 15.38
C LYS A 71 -6.84 -15.05 16.66
N LEU A 72 -7.08 -13.74 16.58
CA LEU A 72 -7.07 -12.85 17.75
C LEU A 72 -8.27 -13.14 18.67
N SER A 73 -8.03 -12.98 19.98
CA SER A 73 -9.10 -12.97 20.97
C SER A 73 -10.00 -11.73 20.81
N PRO A 74 -11.25 -11.74 21.35
CA PRO A 74 -12.14 -10.58 21.24
C PRO A 74 -11.54 -9.27 21.78
N PHE A 75 -10.78 -9.34 22.87
CA PHE A 75 -10.09 -8.17 23.44
C PHE A 75 -9.01 -7.64 22.49
N GLN A 76 -8.17 -8.51 21.93
CA GLN A 76 -7.14 -8.14 20.98
C GLN A 76 -7.73 -7.56 19.68
N LYS A 77 -8.89 -8.07 19.21
CA LYS A 77 -9.61 -7.48 18.07
C LYS A 77 -10.08 -6.06 18.37
N GLN A 78 -10.47 -5.76 19.60
CA GLN A 78 -10.85 -4.41 20.01
C GLN A 78 -9.64 -3.46 20.02
N GLU A 79 -8.50 -3.89 20.59
CA GLU A 79 -7.25 -3.10 20.55
C GLU A 79 -6.77 -2.87 19.11
N PHE A 80 -6.86 -3.90 18.27
CA PHE A 80 -6.57 -3.81 16.84
C PHE A 80 -7.49 -2.82 16.11
N GLN A 81 -8.78 -2.83 16.43
CA GLN A 81 -9.75 -1.89 15.87
C GLN A 81 -9.44 -0.45 16.29
N THR A 82 -9.03 -0.22 17.55
CA THR A 82 -8.56 1.11 17.99
C THR A 82 -7.30 1.53 17.24
N PHE A 83 -6.35 0.62 17.05
CA PHE A 83 -5.16 0.88 16.23
C PHE A 83 -5.54 1.29 14.79
N LEU A 84 -6.48 0.58 14.15
CA LEU A 84 -6.96 0.94 12.82
C LEU A 84 -7.68 2.29 12.78
N GLN A 85 -8.44 2.65 13.82
CA GLN A 85 -9.12 3.94 13.90
C GLN A 85 -8.16 5.12 14.04
N VAL A 86 -7.00 4.91 14.66
CA VAL A 86 -5.94 5.93 14.76
C VAL A 86 -5.17 6.05 13.44
N GLN A 87 -5.25 5.04 12.57
CA GLN A 87 -4.64 5.09 11.25
C GLN A 87 -5.59 5.63 10.18
N ASP A 88 -5.15 6.62 9.42
CA ASP A 88 -5.89 7.14 8.25
C ASP A 88 -5.84 6.21 7.02
N GLY A 89 -5.53 4.92 7.19
CA GLY A 89 -5.24 4.00 6.09
C GLY A 89 -6.40 3.80 5.11
N LEU A 90 -7.64 3.72 5.62
CA LEU A 90 -8.84 3.61 4.78
C LEU A 90 -9.05 4.87 3.93
N ALA A 91 -8.93 6.05 4.55
CA ALA A 91 -9.11 7.32 3.87
C ALA A 91 -8.03 7.54 2.79
N LEU A 92 -6.78 7.19 3.10
CA LEU A 92 -5.66 7.26 2.16
C LEU A 92 -5.91 6.36 0.94
N ALA A 93 -6.29 5.10 1.14
CA ALA A 93 -6.54 4.19 0.02
C ALA A 93 -7.71 4.66 -0.86
N GLN A 94 -8.83 5.06 -0.26
CA GLN A 94 -10.00 5.58 -0.99
C GLN A 94 -9.69 6.86 -1.75
N GLN A 95 -8.97 7.80 -1.11
CA GLN A 95 -8.50 9.02 -1.76
C GLN A 95 -7.55 8.69 -2.92
N GLY A 96 -6.71 7.67 -2.76
CA GLY A 96 -5.85 7.13 -3.81
C GLY A 96 -6.63 6.70 -5.05
N VAL A 97 -7.65 5.87 -4.85
CA VAL A 97 -8.54 5.38 -5.92
C VAL A 97 -9.18 6.55 -6.67
N GLU A 98 -9.79 7.49 -5.94
CA GLU A 98 -10.49 8.62 -6.55
C GLU A 98 -9.55 9.59 -7.27
N THR A 99 -8.35 9.80 -6.72
CA THR A 99 -7.33 10.65 -7.36
C THR A 99 -6.77 9.98 -8.60
N CYS A 100 -6.53 8.66 -8.57
CA CYS A 100 -6.11 7.87 -9.72
C CYS A 100 -7.12 8.01 -10.86
N LYS A 101 -8.40 7.72 -10.61
CA LYS A 101 -9.50 7.90 -11.59
C LYS A 101 -9.51 9.29 -12.20
N LYS A 102 -9.37 10.34 -11.38
CA LYS A 102 -9.38 11.74 -11.85
C LYS A 102 -8.17 12.07 -12.72
N MET A 103 -6.98 11.59 -12.39
CA MET A 103 -5.76 11.87 -13.15
C MET A 103 -5.76 11.16 -14.50
N PHE A 104 -6.17 9.89 -14.54
CA PHE A 104 -6.29 9.13 -15.77
C PHE A 104 -7.39 9.68 -16.69
N LYS A 105 -8.57 10.05 -16.15
CA LYS A 105 -9.66 10.67 -16.95
C LYS A 105 -9.29 12.01 -17.58
N LYS A 106 -8.41 12.79 -16.94
CA LYS A 106 -7.97 14.10 -17.45
C LYS A 106 -6.87 14.00 -18.51
N GLY A 107 -6.45 12.79 -18.89
CA GLY A 107 -5.32 12.59 -19.79
C GLY A 107 -3.99 13.03 -19.17
N GLY A 108 -3.90 13.02 -17.84
CA GLY A 108 -2.71 13.42 -17.09
C GLY A 108 -1.60 12.37 -17.15
N PHE A 109 -1.15 12.03 -18.35
CA PHE A 109 -0.13 11.02 -18.60
C PHE A 109 1.25 11.66 -18.56
N GLY A 110 2.08 11.27 -17.59
CA GLY A 110 3.44 11.79 -17.49
C GLY A 110 4.18 11.39 -16.22
N LYS A 111 5.45 11.79 -16.14
CA LYS A 111 6.38 11.48 -15.03
C LYS A 111 5.81 11.80 -13.64
N ARG A 112 4.99 12.86 -13.52
CA ARG A 112 4.37 13.26 -12.25
C ARG A 112 3.33 12.23 -11.76
N LEU A 113 2.56 11.64 -12.66
CA LEU A 113 1.58 10.61 -12.33
C LEU A 113 2.31 9.34 -11.87
N LEU A 114 3.33 8.90 -12.62
CA LEU A 114 4.16 7.74 -12.28
C LEU A 114 4.79 7.87 -10.90
N LYS A 115 5.38 9.03 -10.61
CA LYS A 115 5.94 9.33 -9.29
C LYS A 115 4.88 9.30 -8.19
N TRP A 116 3.71 9.89 -8.44
CA TRP A 116 2.62 9.90 -7.47
C TRP A 116 2.08 8.48 -7.19
N LEU A 117 1.93 7.65 -8.21
CA LEU A 117 1.50 6.25 -8.06
C LEU A 117 2.49 5.45 -7.19
N SER A 118 3.78 5.60 -7.46
CA SER A 118 4.83 4.97 -6.65
C SER A 118 4.80 5.44 -5.20
N GLN A 119 4.67 6.75 -4.95
CA GLN A 119 4.54 7.29 -3.58
C GLN A 119 3.34 6.70 -2.85
N TRP A 120 2.18 6.66 -3.51
CA TRP A 120 0.95 6.22 -2.88
C TRP A 120 0.97 4.73 -2.55
N LEU A 121 1.55 3.90 -3.42
CA LEU A 121 1.76 2.48 -3.11
C LEU A 121 2.76 2.32 -1.95
N GLY A 122 3.80 3.14 -1.88
CA GLY A 122 4.74 3.16 -0.76
C GLY A 122 4.06 3.44 0.59
N GLU A 123 3.11 4.38 0.62
CA GLU A 123 2.32 4.66 1.83
C GLU A 123 1.37 3.50 2.19
N ILE A 124 0.71 2.88 1.20
CA ILE A 124 -0.10 1.66 1.42
C ILE A 124 0.75 0.56 2.06
N LYS A 125 1.99 0.35 1.58
CA LYS A 125 2.90 -0.65 2.15
C LYS A 125 3.28 -0.34 3.59
N LYS A 126 3.57 0.91 3.92
CA LYS A 126 3.86 1.32 5.31
C LYS A 126 2.71 0.95 6.24
N ILE A 127 1.46 1.13 5.79
CA ILE A 127 0.28 0.75 6.56
C ILE A 127 0.19 -0.77 6.70
N VAL A 128 0.39 -1.54 5.63
CA VAL A 128 0.42 -3.01 5.67
C VAL A 128 1.51 -3.52 6.62
N GLU A 129 2.72 -2.99 6.54
CA GLU A 129 3.83 -3.32 7.45
C GLU A 129 3.47 -3.01 8.91
N ALA A 130 2.84 -1.85 9.16
CA ALA A 130 2.39 -1.47 10.50
C ALA A 130 1.32 -2.43 11.05
N ILE A 131 0.36 -2.84 10.21
CA ILE A 131 -0.67 -3.83 10.55
C ILE A 131 -0.01 -5.18 10.90
N VAL A 132 0.89 -5.67 10.06
CA VAL A 132 1.54 -6.96 10.32
C VAL A 132 2.44 -6.90 11.55
N GLN A 133 3.18 -5.81 11.74
CA GLN A 133 4.01 -5.64 12.93
C GLN A 133 3.17 -5.66 14.19
N PHE A 134 2.02 -4.99 14.20
CA PHE A 134 1.09 -5.00 15.32
C PHE A 134 0.57 -6.43 15.61
N LEU A 135 0.22 -7.19 14.57
CA LEU A 135 -0.17 -8.59 14.73
C LEU A 135 0.98 -9.44 15.29
N CYS A 136 2.21 -9.26 14.81
CA CYS A 136 3.38 -9.97 15.33
C CYS A 136 3.64 -9.63 16.80
N ASP A 137 3.51 -8.37 17.19
CA ASP A 137 3.68 -7.92 18.58
C ASP A 137 2.64 -8.59 19.49
N ILE A 138 1.37 -8.72 19.06
CA ILE A 138 0.33 -9.42 19.84
C ILE A 138 0.67 -10.91 20.04
N PHE A 139 1.12 -11.59 18.99
CA PHE A 139 1.46 -13.00 19.06
C PHE A 139 2.87 -13.27 19.63
N ASN A 140 3.62 -12.22 19.98
CA ASN A 140 5.03 -12.29 20.35
C ASN A 140 5.86 -13.06 19.31
N TRP A 141 5.55 -12.87 18.03
CA TRP A 141 6.23 -13.48 16.90
C TRP A 141 7.32 -12.56 16.37
N ASN A 142 8.40 -13.16 15.88
CA ASN A 142 9.35 -12.44 15.05
C ASN A 142 8.68 -12.07 13.73
N TYR A 143 8.93 -10.84 13.27
CA TYR A 143 8.44 -10.39 11.98
C TYR A 143 8.89 -11.36 10.87
N PRO A 144 7.97 -11.91 10.04
CA PRO A 144 8.34 -12.92 9.07
C PRO A 144 9.19 -12.34 7.93
N THR A 145 10.42 -12.82 7.77
CA THR A 145 11.35 -12.32 6.74
C THR A 145 10.85 -12.52 5.31
N TRP A 146 10.05 -13.56 5.08
CA TRP A 146 9.42 -13.80 3.78
C TRP A 146 8.43 -12.70 3.39
N LEU A 147 7.84 -11.99 4.37
CA LEU A 147 6.93 -10.88 4.10
C LEU A 147 7.70 -9.67 3.59
N ASP A 148 8.89 -9.39 4.14
CA ASP A 148 9.77 -8.36 3.61
C ASP A 148 10.13 -8.68 2.14
N SER A 149 10.47 -9.94 1.82
CA SER A 149 10.71 -10.36 0.43
C SER A 149 9.48 -10.19 -0.47
N LEU A 150 8.28 -10.47 0.04
CA LEU A 150 7.04 -10.31 -0.72
C LEU A 150 6.73 -8.83 -0.99
N LEU A 151 6.96 -7.95 -0.01
CA LEU A 151 6.77 -6.51 -0.16
C LEU A 151 7.77 -5.89 -1.14
N VAL A 152 9.02 -6.36 -1.14
CA VAL A 152 10.03 -6.00 -2.15
C VAL A 152 9.57 -6.45 -3.53
N LEU A 153 9.09 -7.69 -3.67
CA LEU A 153 8.58 -8.20 -4.94
C LEU A 153 7.39 -7.37 -5.47
N ILE A 154 6.52 -6.87 -4.59
CA ILE A 154 5.45 -5.93 -4.98
C ILE A 154 6.03 -4.61 -5.50
N ASP A 155 7.16 -4.11 -4.96
CA ASP A 155 7.84 -2.89 -5.44
C ASP A 155 8.42 -3.14 -6.83
N GLU A 156 9.12 -4.25 -7.01
CA GLU A 156 9.72 -4.63 -8.29
C GLU A 156 8.66 -4.77 -9.40
N ILE A 157 7.54 -5.43 -9.10
CA ILE A 157 6.43 -5.57 -10.05
C ILE A 157 5.82 -4.20 -10.38
N LEU A 158 5.63 -3.33 -9.39
CA LEU A 158 5.12 -1.99 -9.64
C LEU A 158 6.10 -1.19 -10.50
N ASN A 159 7.39 -1.18 -10.15
CA ASN A 159 8.41 -0.44 -10.89
C ASN A 159 8.49 -0.92 -12.34
N LEU A 160 8.40 -2.23 -12.57
CA LEU A 160 8.29 -2.79 -13.92
C LEU A 160 7.05 -2.26 -14.64
N LEU A 161 5.88 -2.30 -13.99
CA LEU A 161 4.62 -1.81 -14.56
C LEU A 161 4.69 -0.32 -14.91
N LEU A 162 5.27 0.49 -14.03
CA LEU A 162 5.49 1.92 -14.23
C LEU A 162 6.51 2.21 -15.34
N SER A 163 7.54 1.36 -15.48
CA SER A 163 8.52 1.47 -16.58
C SER A 163 7.87 1.15 -17.93
N ILE A 164 7.13 0.04 -18.03
CA ILE A 164 6.37 -0.31 -19.25
C ILE A 164 5.45 0.85 -19.65
N PHE A 165 4.79 1.45 -18.65
CA PHE A 165 3.94 2.61 -18.88
C PHE A 165 4.73 3.85 -19.30
N GLY A 166 5.86 4.14 -18.65
CA GLY A 166 6.75 5.25 -18.99
C GLY A 166 7.30 5.17 -20.42
N ASP A 167 7.75 3.99 -20.82
CA ASP A 167 8.26 3.70 -22.16
C ASP A 167 7.18 3.93 -23.21
N SER A 168 5.95 3.50 -22.92
CA SER A 168 4.81 3.69 -23.81
C SER A 168 4.42 5.16 -24.02
N LEU A 169 4.80 6.03 -23.09
CA LEU A 169 4.59 7.48 -23.15
C LEU A 169 5.79 8.24 -23.72
N GLY A 170 6.85 7.54 -24.17
CA GLY A 170 8.07 8.15 -24.65
C GLY A 170 8.86 8.90 -23.57
N LEU A 171 8.64 8.58 -22.30
CA LEU A 171 9.43 9.12 -21.20
C LEU A 171 10.78 8.40 -21.13
N ASP A 172 11.85 9.12 -20.77
CA ASP A 172 13.17 8.50 -20.60
C ASP A 172 13.14 7.51 -19.43
N ALA A 173 13.00 6.23 -19.77
CA ALA A 173 12.93 5.07 -18.88
C ALA A 173 14.02 5.11 -17.80
N ARG A 174 15.25 5.46 -18.20
CA ARG A 174 16.42 5.46 -17.32
C ARG A 174 16.35 6.56 -16.27
N SER A 175 15.81 7.73 -16.63
CA SER A 175 15.59 8.80 -15.67
C SER A 175 14.48 8.44 -14.68
N LEU A 176 13.42 7.77 -15.16
CA LEU A 176 12.31 7.33 -14.32
C LEU A 176 12.75 6.24 -13.35
N GLU A 177 13.43 5.20 -13.85
CA GLU A 177 13.94 4.08 -13.07
C GLU A 177 14.88 4.57 -11.97
N LYS A 178 15.81 5.48 -12.29
CA LYS A 178 16.71 6.08 -11.30
C LYS A 178 15.95 6.84 -10.20
N ASP A 179 14.92 7.61 -10.56
CA ASP A 179 14.12 8.35 -9.60
C ASP A 179 13.30 7.41 -8.69
N LEU A 180 12.71 6.35 -9.26
CA LEU A 180 11.96 5.32 -8.54
C LEU A 180 12.87 4.53 -7.58
N SER A 181 14.04 4.11 -8.04
CA SER A 181 15.02 3.42 -7.20
C SER A 181 15.53 4.29 -6.04
N LEU A 182 15.77 5.59 -6.27
CA LEU A 182 16.15 6.52 -5.19
C LEU A 182 15.04 6.68 -4.14
N MET A 183 13.79 6.71 -4.59
CA MET A 183 12.64 6.78 -3.69
C MET A 183 12.52 5.52 -2.83
N GLU A 184 12.79 4.36 -3.41
CA GLU A 184 12.82 3.09 -2.70
C GLU A 184 13.92 3.05 -1.64
N VAL A 185 15.15 3.45 -1.99
CA VAL A 185 16.26 3.53 -1.02
C VAL A 185 15.92 4.45 0.15
N ASN A 186 15.31 5.61 -0.12
CA ASN A 186 14.87 6.52 0.93
C ASN A 186 13.81 5.89 1.82
N ARG A 187 12.83 5.17 1.24
CA ARG A 187 11.80 4.45 2.01
C ARG A 187 12.41 3.39 2.93
N LEU A 188 13.34 2.58 2.41
CA LEU A 188 14.05 1.58 3.21
C LEU A 188 14.85 2.23 4.36
N GLY A 189 15.45 3.39 4.09
CA GLY A 189 16.11 4.20 5.11
C GLY A 189 15.16 4.69 6.20
N GLU A 190 14.00 5.24 5.84
CA GLU A 190 12.95 5.67 6.77
C GLU A 190 12.47 4.51 7.66
N LEU A 191 12.21 3.35 7.05
CA LEU A 191 11.77 2.16 7.76
C LEU A 191 12.82 1.62 8.71
N LYS A 192 14.09 1.62 8.29
CA LYS A 192 15.20 1.23 9.15
C LYS A 192 15.33 2.18 10.34
N GLY A 193 15.26 3.50 10.11
CA GLY A 193 15.30 4.50 11.16
C GLY A 193 14.14 4.36 12.16
N LEU A 194 12.92 4.07 11.67
CA LEU A 194 11.77 3.79 12.52
C LEU A 194 11.96 2.52 13.36
N ARG A 195 12.53 1.45 12.79
CA ARG A 195 12.85 0.21 13.53
C ARG A 195 13.91 0.46 14.61
N GLU A 196 14.96 1.22 14.30
CA GLU A 196 16.01 1.60 15.25
C GLU A 196 15.46 2.47 16.39
N LEU A 197 14.61 3.45 16.10
CA LEU A 197 13.94 4.28 17.12
C LEU A 197 13.02 3.44 18.03
N LYS A 198 12.27 2.49 17.46
CA LYS A 198 11.42 1.57 18.25
C LYS A 198 12.24 0.65 19.14
N GLN A 199 13.38 0.14 18.66
CA GLN A 199 14.29 -0.67 19.47
C GLN A 199 14.92 0.15 20.59
N ALA A 200 15.40 1.36 20.30
CA ALA A 200 15.96 2.26 21.31
C ALA A 200 14.91 2.69 22.36
N GLY A 201 13.65 2.86 21.95
CA GLY A 201 12.53 3.09 22.87
C GLY A 201 12.26 1.89 23.78
N ARG A 202 12.21 0.66 23.23
CA ARG A 202 12.02 -0.56 24.02
C ARG A 202 13.18 -0.82 25.00
N SER A 203 14.43 -0.56 24.61
CA SER A 203 15.59 -0.67 25.50
C SER A 203 15.63 0.35 26.64
N ARG A 204 14.98 1.50 26.49
CA ARG A 204 14.86 2.48 27.58
C ARG A 204 13.86 2.04 28.64
N PHE A 205 12.73 1.45 28.23
CA PHE A 205 11.73 0.94 29.16
C PHE A 205 12.17 -0.33 29.91
N SER A 206 13.06 -1.16 29.33
CA SER A 206 13.57 -2.35 30.04
C SER A 206 14.62 -2.03 31.12
N ASN A 207 15.23 -0.85 31.09
CA ASN A 207 16.24 -0.46 32.09
C ASN A 207 15.63 0.27 33.30
N ASP A 208 14.40 0.77 33.20
CA ASP A 208 13.72 1.47 34.30
C ASP A 208 12.99 0.49 35.26
N ASP A 209 12.86 -0.79 34.91
CA ASP A 209 12.26 -1.84 35.77
C ASP A 209 13.30 -2.62 36.62
N GLU A 210 14.61 -2.30 36.50
CA GLU A 210 15.69 -2.93 37.30
C GLU A 210 16.34 -2.00 38.34
N SER A 211 15.70 -0.87 38.71
CA SER A 211 16.20 0.06 39.75
C SER A 211 15.41 0.01 41.06
#